data_AF-A0A448MPE6-F1
#
_entry.id   AF-A0A448MPE6-F1
#
_cell.length_a   1.000
_cell.length_b   1.000
_cell.length_c   1.000
_cell.angle_alpha   90.00
_cell.angle_beta   90.00
_cell.angle_gamma   90.00
#
_symmetry.space_group_name_H-M   'P 1'
#
loop_
_entity.id
_entity.type
_entity.pdbx_description
1 polymer ?
#
loop_
_entity_poly.entity_id
_entity_poly.type
_entity_poly.pdbx_seq_one_letter_code
_entity_poly.pdbx_strand_id
1 'polypeptide(L)'
;MLATLFLNMFYGGKLKSMPPKLISDDGKQIVIRPLAYCKEKDIEKYAIAKKFPIIPCNLCGSQPNLQRQVVKEMLNTWDRQYPGRLETMFSAMQNITLSHLCDPKLFDFKGIQHGQSLEGIEGDTAFDEERIEPMQFDNEESGDFLITK
;
A
#
# COMPACT_ATOMS: atom_id res chain seq x y z
N MET A 1 9.79 1.62 -5.01
CA MET A 1 8.59 2.43 -5.36
C MET A 1 8.24 3.47 -4.29
N LEU A 2 8.25 3.10 -3.01
CA LEU A 2 7.94 4.00 -1.89
C LEU A 2 8.75 5.30 -1.93
N ALA A 3 10.07 5.25 -2.14
CA ALA A 3 10.88 6.47 -2.20
C ALA A 3 10.38 7.47 -3.27
N THR A 4 9.92 6.99 -4.42
CA THR A 4 9.34 7.86 -5.46
C THR A 4 7.96 8.39 -5.05
N LEU A 5 7.14 7.59 -4.38
CA LEU A 5 5.87 8.05 -3.82
C LEU A 5 6.10 9.21 -2.85
N PHE A 6 6.97 9.02 -1.86
CA PHE A 6 7.28 10.04 -0.85
C PHE A 6 7.91 11.30 -1.47
N LEU A 7 8.79 11.14 -2.45
CA LEU A 7 9.36 12.28 -3.15
C LEU A 7 8.27 13.12 -3.84
N ASN A 8 7.31 12.47 -4.52
CA ASN A 8 6.20 13.18 -5.14
C ASN A 8 5.19 13.73 -4.14
N MET A 9 4.99 13.07 -3.02
CA MET A 9 4.09 13.53 -1.97
C MET A 9 4.66 14.77 -1.26
N PHE A 10 5.93 14.75 -0.86
CA PHE A 10 6.56 15.83 -0.12
C PHE A 10 6.94 17.04 -0.97
N TYR A 11 7.41 16.82 -2.20
CA TYR A 11 7.93 17.90 -3.04
C TYR A 11 7.07 18.19 -4.28
N GLY A 12 6.23 17.23 -4.69
CA GLY A 12 5.41 17.34 -5.91
C GLY A 12 3.92 17.51 -5.66
N GLY A 13 3.45 17.44 -4.41
CA GLY A 13 2.03 17.51 -4.04
C GLY A 13 1.15 16.45 -4.70
N LYS A 14 1.70 15.28 -5.06
CA LYS A 14 0.99 14.23 -5.80
C LYS A 14 1.19 12.85 -5.19
N LEU A 15 0.10 12.11 -5.03
CA LEU A 15 0.14 10.67 -4.75
C LEU A 15 0.42 9.89 -6.03
N LYS A 16 1.69 9.87 -6.44
CA LYS A 16 2.13 9.10 -7.61
C LYS A 16 3.44 8.37 -7.34
N SER A 17 3.51 7.12 -7.80
CA SER A 17 4.73 6.33 -7.76
C SER A 17 5.19 5.97 -9.18
N MET A 18 6.14 5.05 -9.28
CA MET A 18 6.65 4.53 -10.55
C MET A 18 5.99 3.19 -10.84
N PRO A 19 5.01 3.10 -11.76
CA PRO A 19 4.27 1.86 -12.02
C PRO A 19 5.19 0.77 -12.59
N PRO A 20 4.87 -0.52 -12.40
CA PRO A 20 5.69 -1.63 -12.92
C PRO A 20 5.75 -1.65 -14.45
N LYS A 21 4.73 -1.08 -15.12
CA LYS A 21 4.64 -0.95 -16.57
C LYS A 21 4.11 0.45 -16.90
N LEU A 22 4.75 1.15 -17.83
CA LEU A 22 4.23 2.39 -18.40
C LEU A 22 4.57 2.50 -19.88
N ILE A 23 3.77 3.29 -20.59
CA ILE A 23 4.09 3.74 -21.95
C ILE A 23 4.98 4.98 -21.81
N SER A 24 6.03 5.06 -22.62
CA SER A 24 6.91 6.23 -22.73
C SER A 24 6.11 7.46 -23.16
N ASP A 25 6.58 8.65 -22.81
CA ASP A 25 5.89 9.91 -23.13
C ASP A 25 5.70 10.12 -24.64
N ASP A 26 6.59 9.55 -25.46
CA ASP A 26 6.52 9.58 -26.93
C ASP A 26 5.64 8.47 -27.53
N GLY A 27 5.08 7.60 -26.70
CA GLY A 27 4.19 6.50 -27.10
C GLY A 27 4.88 5.33 -27.81
N LYS A 28 6.19 5.40 -28.06
CA LYS A 28 6.90 4.43 -28.91
C LYS A 28 7.38 3.19 -28.16
N GLN A 29 7.54 3.31 -26.84
CA GLN A 29 8.15 2.26 -26.03
C GLN A 29 7.29 1.96 -24.80
N ILE A 30 7.31 0.70 -24.39
CA ILE A 30 6.76 0.26 -23.11
C ILE A 30 7.94 0.01 -22.18
N VAL A 31 7.97 0.75 -21.07
CA VAL A 31 8.95 0.58 -20.00
C VAL A 31 8.42 -0.45 -19.02
N ILE A 32 9.20 -1.52 -18.81
CA ILE A 32 8.91 -2.56 -17.82
C ILE A 32 9.92 -2.50 -16.67
N ARG A 33 9.44 -2.70 -15.44
CA ARG A 33 10.26 -2.74 -14.21
C ARG A 33 10.10 -4.12 -13.56
N PRO A 34 10.87 -5.14 -13.99
CA PRO A 34 10.70 -6.51 -13.49
C PRO A 34 10.97 -6.64 -11.99
N LEU A 35 11.83 -5.78 -11.44
CA LEU A 35 12.20 -5.78 -10.02
C LEU A 35 11.34 -4.82 -9.17
N ALA A 36 10.18 -4.38 -9.65
CA ALA A 36 9.34 -3.43 -8.92
C ALA A 36 9.03 -3.93 -7.49
N TYR A 37 8.62 -5.19 -7.36
CA TYR A 37 8.22 -5.80 -6.09
C TYR A 37 9.37 -6.33 -5.24
N CYS A 38 10.62 -6.21 -5.70
CA CYS A 38 11.78 -6.70 -4.97
C CYS A 38 12.29 -5.64 -3.98
N LYS A 39 12.63 -6.06 -2.76
CA LYS A 39 13.25 -5.17 -1.76
C LYS A 39 14.67 -4.84 -2.18
N GLU A 40 15.10 -3.61 -1.92
CA GLU A 40 16.44 -3.14 -2.27
C GLU A 40 17.54 -3.99 -1.61
N LYS A 41 17.35 -4.36 -0.33
CA LYS A 41 18.26 -5.24 0.42
C LYS A 41 18.43 -6.62 -0.22
N ASP A 42 17.37 -7.15 -0.83
CA ASP A 42 17.42 -8.48 -1.46
C ASP A 42 18.13 -8.42 -2.81
N ILE A 43 17.92 -7.34 -3.57
CA ILE A 43 18.66 -7.07 -4.81
C ILE A 43 20.15 -6.91 -4.52
N GLU A 44 20.51 -6.19 -3.44
CA GLU A 44 21.91 -6.01 -3.01
C GLU A 44 22.57 -7.34 -2.65
N LYS A 45 21.92 -8.15 -1.79
CA LYS A 45 22.41 -9.49 -1.45
C LYS A 45 22.59 -10.37 -2.68
N TYR A 46 21.63 -10.34 -3.60
CA TYR A 46 21.69 -11.10 -4.84
C TYR A 46 22.85 -10.64 -5.73
N ALA A 47 23.07 -9.33 -5.87
CA ALA A 47 24.17 -8.77 -6.63
C ALA A 47 25.54 -9.17 -6.07
N ILE A 48 25.71 -9.16 -4.75
CA ILE A 48 26.93 -9.63 -4.07
C ILE A 48 27.15 -11.12 -4.33
N ALA A 49 26.12 -11.95 -4.13
CA ALA A 49 26.20 -13.39 -4.32
C ALA A 49 26.55 -13.77 -5.78
N LYS A 50 26.03 -13.02 -6.75
CA LYS A 50 26.31 -13.19 -8.18
C LYS A 50 27.56 -12.46 -8.66
N LYS A 51 28.26 -11.74 -7.77
CA LYS A 51 29.46 -10.96 -8.07
C LYS A 51 29.25 -9.94 -9.21
N PHE A 52 28.06 -9.34 -9.27
CA PHE A 52 27.80 -8.27 -10.23
C PHE A 52 28.58 -7.00 -9.84
N PRO A 53 29.15 -6.25 -10.80
CA PRO A 53 29.80 -4.99 -10.51
C PRO A 53 28.76 -3.96 -10.04
N ILE A 54 28.93 -3.44 -8.84
CA ILE A 54 28.08 -2.38 -8.29
C ILE A 54 28.72 -1.04 -8.63
N ILE A 55 28.06 -0.26 -9.48
CA ILE A 55 28.52 1.09 -9.84
C ILE A 55 27.95 2.08 -8.82
N PRO A 56 28.79 2.89 -8.16
CA PRO A 56 28.32 3.88 -7.19
C PRO A 56 27.49 4.97 -7.87
N CYS A 57 26.41 5.39 -7.20
CA CYS A 57 25.47 6.42 -7.69
C CYS A 57 26.03 7.86 -7.56
N ASN A 58 27.35 8.03 -7.63
CA ASN A 58 28.05 9.32 -7.61
C ASN A 58 28.52 9.76 -9.01
N LEU A 59 28.30 8.95 -10.04
CA LEU A 59 28.75 9.24 -11.41
C LEU A 59 27.96 10.33 -12.14
N CYS A 60 26.75 10.68 -11.67
CA CYS A 60 25.94 11.72 -12.30
C CYS A 60 26.26 13.09 -11.66
N GLY A 61 27.01 13.93 -12.37
CA GLY A 61 27.53 15.24 -11.94
C GLY A 61 26.50 16.35 -11.72
N SER A 62 25.30 16.02 -11.28
CA SER A 62 24.31 16.99 -10.82
C SER A 62 23.89 16.59 -9.40
N GLN A 63 23.77 17.57 -8.50
CA GLN A 63 23.34 17.38 -7.11
C GLN A 63 21.83 17.65 -6.88
N PRO A 64 20.88 16.92 -7.50
CA PRO A 64 19.49 16.85 -7.02
C PRO A 64 19.26 15.65 -6.07
N ASN A 65 20.30 14.89 -5.72
CA ASN A 65 20.20 13.64 -4.95
C ASN A 65 19.92 13.83 -3.46
N LEU A 66 19.98 15.05 -2.91
CA LEU A 66 19.79 15.26 -1.47
C LEU A 66 18.39 14.85 -1.03
N GLN A 67 17.35 15.24 -1.76
CA GLN A 67 15.96 14.88 -1.42
C GLN A 67 15.74 13.37 -1.50
N ARG A 68 16.31 12.72 -2.52
CA ARG A 68 16.19 11.26 -2.67
C ARG A 68 16.95 10.51 -1.56
N GLN A 69 18.11 11.02 -1.15
CA GLN A 69 18.87 10.46 -0.03
C GLN A 69 18.11 10.63 1.29
N VAL A 70 17.57 11.82 1.57
CA VAL A 70 16.77 12.10 2.77
C VAL A 70 15.57 11.15 2.86
N VAL A 71 14.80 10.99 1.78
CA VAL A 71 13.66 10.06 1.74
C VAL A 71 14.12 8.61 1.93
N LYS A 72 15.26 8.22 1.36
CA LYS A 72 15.81 6.87 1.53
C LYS A 72 16.22 6.60 2.98
N GLU A 73 16.87 7.55 3.63
CA GLU A 73 17.27 7.47 5.04
C GLU A 73 16.05 7.40 5.96
N MET A 74 15.01 8.19 5.70
CA MET A 74 13.74 8.14 6.41
C MET A 74 13.12 6.73 6.34
N LEU A 75 13.01 6.15 5.13
CA LEU A 75 12.45 4.80 4.94
C LEU A 75 13.28 3.73 5.63
N ASN A 76 14.61 3.80 5.53
CA ASN A 76 15.51 2.88 6.22
C ASN A 76 15.38 2.97 7.75
N THR A 77 15.15 4.16 8.27
CA THR A 77 14.97 4.38 9.71
C THR A 77 13.67 3.73 10.19
N TRP A 78 12.57 3.92 9.46
CA TRP A 78 11.30 3.27 9.76
C TRP A 78 11.35 1.74 9.65
N ASP A 79 12.05 1.22 8.65
CA ASP A 79 12.23 -0.23 8.50
C ASP A 79 13.00 -0.86 9.67
N ARG A 80 13.98 -0.13 10.23
CA ARG A 80 14.72 -0.58 11.42
C ARG A 80 13.88 -0.50 12.70
N GLN A 81 13.11 0.59 12.85
CA GLN A 81 12.29 0.80 14.04
C GLN A 81 11.06 -0.12 14.06
N TYR A 82 10.49 -0.41 12.90
CA TYR A 82 9.25 -1.16 12.74
C TYR A 82 9.36 -2.11 11.53
N PRO A 83 9.97 -3.29 11.71
CA PRO A 83 10.07 -4.30 10.66
C PRO A 83 8.69 -4.65 10.10
N GLY A 84 8.54 -4.71 8.77
CA GLY A 84 7.25 -4.98 8.12
C GLY A 84 6.46 -3.73 7.73
N ARG A 85 6.83 -2.54 8.26
CA ARG A 85 6.10 -1.30 7.97
C ARG A 85 6.18 -0.91 6.50
N LEU A 86 7.32 -1.08 5.85
CA LEU A 86 7.47 -0.73 4.44
C LEU A 86 6.59 -1.59 3.55
N GLU A 87 6.43 -2.87 3.89
CA GLU A 87 5.56 -3.82 3.21
C GLU A 87 4.10 -3.41 3.36
N THR A 88 3.65 -3.07 4.58
CA THR A 88 2.30 -2.55 4.81
C THR A 88 2.05 -1.27 4.01
N MET A 89 3.01 -0.33 4.02
CA MET A 89 2.92 0.89 3.22
C MET A 89 2.87 0.62 1.72
N PHE A 90 3.60 -0.39 1.25
CA PHE A 90 3.56 -0.81 -0.13
C PHE A 90 2.22 -1.42 -0.51
N SER A 91 1.66 -2.30 0.33
CA SER A 91 0.32 -2.86 0.15
C SER A 91 -0.76 -1.77 0.14
N ALA A 92 -0.63 -0.74 0.98
CA ALA A 92 -1.54 0.42 0.98
C ALA A 92 -1.53 1.19 -0.35
N MET A 93 -0.43 1.15 -1.13
CA MET A 93 -0.42 1.75 -2.47
C MET A 93 -1.31 1.01 -3.48
N GLN A 94 -1.64 -0.26 -3.20
CA GLN A 94 -2.48 -1.10 -4.05
C GLN A 94 -3.94 -1.11 -3.57
N ASN A 95 -4.17 -0.84 -2.28
CA ASN A 95 -5.47 -0.84 -1.62
C ASN A 95 -5.93 0.60 -1.37
N ILE A 96 -6.51 1.24 -2.38
CA ILE A 96 -6.92 2.65 -2.34
C ILE A 96 -8.42 2.77 -2.13
N THR A 97 -8.83 3.45 -1.06
CA THR A 97 -10.23 3.81 -0.81
C THR A 97 -10.53 5.21 -1.36
N LEU A 98 -11.15 5.29 -2.54
CA LEU A 98 -11.34 6.56 -3.27
C LEU A 98 -12.17 7.59 -2.50
N SER A 99 -13.15 7.15 -1.73
CA SER A 99 -13.97 8.03 -0.87
C SER A 99 -13.14 8.77 0.19
N HIS A 100 -11.98 8.23 0.58
CA HIS A 100 -11.10 8.84 1.60
C HIS A 100 -9.93 9.64 1.00
N LEU A 101 -9.78 9.69 -0.33
CA LEU A 101 -8.68 10.40 -1.01
C LEU A 101 -8.99 11.83 -1.47
N CYS A 102 -10.11 12.42 -1.03
CA CYS A 102 -10.47 13.83 -1.28
C CYS A 102 -10.40 14.29 -2.75
N ASP A 103 -10.50 13.38 -3.73
CA ASP A 103 -10.48 13.72 -5.16
C ASP A 103 -11.90 13.69 -5.74
N PRO A 104 -12.53 14.85 -5.99
CA PRO A 104 -13.90 14.92 -6.48
C PRO A 104 -14.05 14.43 -7.93
N LYS A 105 -12.96 14.18 -8.65
CA LYS A 105 -13.01 13.60 -10.00
C LYS A 105 -13.09 12.07 -9.95
N LEU A 106 -12.54 11.47 -8.91
CA LEU A 106 -12.53 10.01 -8.72
C LEU A 106 -13.70 9.54 -7.84
N PHE A 107 -14.23 10.41 -7.00
CA PHE A 107 -15.37 10.11 -6.14
C PHE A 107 -16.36 11.29 -6.10
N ASP A 108 -17.64 11.03 -6.35
CA ASP A 108 -18.68 12.07 -6.33
C ASP A 108 -19.15 12.35 -4.90
N PHE A 109 -18.46 13.29 -4.24
CA PHE A 109 -18.85 13.75 -2.90
C PHE A 109 -20.15 14.56 -2.88
N LYS A 110 -20.56 15.17 -4.00
CA LYS A 110 -21.75 16.04 -4.05
C LYS A 110 -23.04 15.23 -4.13
N GLY A 111 -22.96 14.05 -4.75
CA GLY A 111 -24.08 13.13 -4.93
C GLY A 111 -24.43 12.29 -3.70
N ILE A 112 -23.68 12.39 -2.59
CA ILE A 112 -23.96 11.61 -1.37
C ILE A 112 -25.32 12.01 -0.78
N GLN A 113 -26.20 11.03 -0.60
CA GLN A 113 -27.50 11.21 0.04
C GLN A 113 -27.61 10.48 1.38
N HIS A 114 -28.42 11.03 2.29
CA HIS A 114 -28.68 10.39 3.58
C HIS A 114 -29.41 9.05 3.38
N GLY A 115 -28.95 8.00 4.07
CA GLY A 115 -29.51 6.65 3.97
C GLY A 115 -29.03 5.84 2.77
N GLN A 116 -28.10 6.34 1.96
CA GLN A 116 -27.50 5.59 0.86
C GLN A 116 -26.48 4.59 1.41
N SER A 117 -26.69 3.30 1.14
CA SER A 117 -25.63 2.29 1.28
C SER A 117 -24.73 2.41 0.06
N LEU A 118 -23.47 2.83 0.28
CA LEU A 118 -22.49 2.95 -0.79
C LEU A 118 -21.81 1.59 -0.97
N GLU A 119 -22.26 0.84 -1.97
CA GLU A 119 -21.67 -0.47 -2.31
C GLU A 119 -20.16 -0.33 -2.55
N GLY A 120 -19.35 -1.15 -1.85
CA GLY A 120 -17.90 -1.18 -2.00
C GLY A 120 -17.12 -0.09 -1.26
N ILE A 121 -17.79 0.73 -0.43
CA ILE A 121 -17.09 1.57 0.55
C ILE A 121 -16.97 0.78 1.84
N GLU A 122 -15.79 0.22 2.09
CA GLU A 122 -15.40 -0.15 3.46
C GLU A 122 -15.52 1.12 4.31
N GLY A 123 -16.37 1.09 5.33
CA GLY A 123 -16.44 2.16 6.33
C GLY A 123 -15.06 2.39 6.95
N ASP A 124 -14.90 3.46 7.72
CA ASP A 124 -13.66 3.72 8.46
C ASP A 124 -13.53 2.76 9.66
N THR A 125 -13.52 1.45 9.40
CA THR A 125 -13.46 0.39 10.40
C THR A 125 -12.02 0.12 10.84
N ALA A 126 -11.04 0.83 10.29
CA ALA A 126 -9.62 0.61 10.56
C ALA A 126 -9.22 0.95 12.01
N PHE A 127 -10.01 1.76 12.71
CA PHE A 127 -9.79 2.14 14.10
C PHE A 127 -11.00 1.90 15.01
N ASP A 128 -12.09 1.35 14.49
CA ASP A 128 -13.30 1.07 15.26
C ASP A 128 -13.18 -0.29 15.95
N GLU A 129 -13.50 -0.36 17.25
CA GLU A 129 -13.64 -1.64 17.95
C GLU A 129 -14.82 -2.42 17.36
N GLU A 130 -14.54 -3.55 16.70
CA GLU A 130 -15.57 -4.52 16.35
C GLU A 130 -16.28 -4.97 17.64
N ARG A 131 -17.50 -4.49 17.87
CA ARG A 131 -18.38 -5.05 18.89
C ARG A 131 -18.74 -6.47 18.45
N ILE A 132 -18.01 -7.45 18.99
CA ILE A 132 -18.39 -8.85 18.87
C ILE A 132 -19.75 -8.99 19.55
N GLU A 133 -20.81 -9.12 18.76
CA GLU A 133 -22.10 -9.52 19.31
C GLU A 133 -21.94 -10.94 19.86
N PRO A 134 -22.29 -11.18 21.15
CA PRO A 134 -22.14 -12.50 21.74
C PRO A 134 -22.99 -13.50 20.95
N MET A 135 -22.33 -14.58 20.51
CA MET A 135 -22.94 -15.71 19.83
C MET A 135 -24.16 -16.20 20.63
N GLN A 136 -25.36 -16.04 20.05
CA GLN A 136 -26.59 -16.57 20.63
C GLN A 136 -26.60 -18.09 20.39
N PHE A 137 -26.56 -18.85 21.48
CA PHE A 137 -26.79 -20.28 21.45
C PHE A 137 -28.30 -20.53 21.50
N ASP A 138 -28.87 -21.02 20.41
CA ASP A 138 -30.26 -21.48 20.38
C ASP A 138 -30.39 -22.70 21.31
N ASN A 139 -31.11 -22.52 22.42
CA ASN A 139 -31.51 -23.62 23.31
C ASN A 139 -32.88 -24.13 22.90
N GLU A 140 -32.90 -25.08 21.96
CA GLU A 140 -34.03 -25.93 21.59
C GLU A 140 -33.40 -27.29 21.20
N GLU A 141 -33.69 -28.48 21.72
CA GLU A 141 -34.77 -29.08 22.48
C GLU A 141 -34.21 -30.31 23.23
N SER A 142 -34.78 -30.66 24.38
CA SER A 142 -34.86 -32.06 24.82
C SER A 142 -36.18 -32.24 25.59
N GLY A 143 -37.28 -32.17 24.83
CA GLY A 143 -38.57 -32.68 25.25
C GLY A 143 -38.60 -34.21 25.17
N ASP A 144 -39.14 -34.81 26.23
CA ASP A 144 -39.74 -36.15 26.33
C ASP A 144 -39.16 -37.29 25.48
N PHE A 145 -38.32 -38.12 26.10
CA PHE A 145 -38.29 -39.54 25.77
C PHE A 145 -39.06 -40.34 26.82
N LEU A 146 -40.37 -40.47 26.59
CA LEU A 146 -41.20 -41.50 27.19
C LEU A 146 -40.71 -42.86 26.68
N ILE A 147 -40.07 -43.69 27.54
CA ILE A 147 -40.02 -45.13 27.33
C ILE A 147 -40.95 -45.80 28.32
N THR A 148 -41.98 -46.42 27.75
CA THR A 148 -42.92 -47.32 28.42
C THR A 148 -42.30 -48.73 28.47
N LYS A 149 -42.51 -49.39 29.63
CA LYS A 149 -42.20 -50.79 30.02
C LYS A 149 -40.82 -51.10 30.59
#